data_AF-A0A7W1SRN0-F1
#
_entry.id   AF-A0A7W1SRN0-F1
#
_cell.length_a   1.000
_cell.length_b   1.000
_cell.length_c   1.000
_cell.angle_alpha   90.00
_cell.angle_beta   90.00
_cell.angle_gamma   90.00
#
_symmetry.space_group_name_H-M   'P 1'
#
loop_
_entity.id
_entity.type
_entity.pdbx_description
1 polymer ?
#
loop_
_entity_poly.entity_id
_entity_poly.type
_entity_poly.pdbx_seq_one_letter_code
_entity_poly.pdbx_strand_id
1 'polypeptide(L)'
;MKKIFTLALATFLTFTVIAQDIHFSQFYAAPTLLNPAATGDFNSDHRLFLNYKDQWRAITTPYQTYAMSYDNRLGVKRTKNDHWAFGITAYSDKAGDTKMGMTNVNLGIGYHKELIPSHMFSFGFQGGFRQHSINFNDAQWGSQYNGTSYDPSMANNELFYNQTFIVPDFNAGTQWTFTPHRGFQANAGIAVHH
;
A
#
# COMPACT_ATOMS: atom_id res chain seq x y z
N MET A 1 -13.29 -43.87 -11.62
CA MET A 1 -12.13 -43.53 -10.76
C MET A 1 -11.30 -42.36 -11.30
N LYS A 2 -10.79 -42.39 -12.53
CA LYS A 2 -9.99 -41.27 -13.10
C LYS A 2 -10.68 -39.90 -13.04
N LYS A 3 -11.97 -39.82 -13.37
CA LYS A 3 -12.77 -38.57 -13.34
C LYS A 3 -12.97 -37.95 -11.96
N ILE A 4 -13.00 -38.77 -10.90
CA ILE A 4 -13.14 -38.30 -9.50
C ILE A 4 -11.81 -37.68 -9.04
N PHE A 5 -10.69 -38.27 -9.45
CA PHE A 5 -9.36 -37.75 -9.17
C PHE A 5 -9.11 -36.43 -9.89
N THR A 6 -9.57 -36.28 -11.14
CA THR A 6 -9.50 -35.01 -11.88
C THR A 6 -10.37 -33.93 -11.24
N LEU A 7 -11.56 -34.28 -10.77
CA LEU A 7 -12.46 -33.35 -10.07
C LEU A 7 -11.87 -32.89 -8.73
N ALA A 8 -11.34 -33.83 -7.93
CA ALA A 8 -10.69 -33.52 -6.65
C ALA A 8 -9.43 -32.66 -6.83
N LEU A 9 -8.64 -32.90 -7.88
CA LEU A 9 -7.47 -32.08 -8.22
C LEU A 9 -7.87 -30.66 -8.66
N ALA A 10 -8.96 -30.53 -9.43
CA ALA A 10 -9.48 -29.23 -9.84
C ALA A 10 -10.04 -28.41 -8.66
N THR A 11 -10.66 -29.06 -7.66
CA THR A 11 -11.14 -28.40 -6.44
C THR A 11 -9.99 -27.98 -5.52
N PHE A 12 -8.87 -28.70 -5.50
CA PHE A 12 -7.67 -28.31 -4.74
C PHE A 12 -6.89 -27.13 -5.36
N LEU A 13 -7.16 -26.79 -6.62
CA LEU A 13 -6.49 -25.70 -7.35
C LEU A 13 -7.22 -24.35 -7.21
N THR A 14 -8.34 -24.26 -6.50
CA THR A 14 -8.99 -22.98 -6.20
C THR A 14 -8.27 -22.29 -5.04
N PHE A 15 -7.04 -21.84 -5.29
CA PHE A 15 -6.37 -20.92 -4.41
C PHE A 15 -7.04 -19.55 -4.54
N THR A 16 -7.41 -18.95 -3.40
CA THR A 16 -7.74 -17.54 -3.32
C THR A 16 -6.54 -16.74 -3.83
N VAL A 17 -6.73 -16.00 -4.93
CA VAL A 17 -5.74 -15.08 -5.44
C VAL A 17 -5.62 -13.94 -4.43
N ILE A 18 -4.49 -13.87 -3.72
CA ILE A 18 -4.13 -12.70 -2.92
C ILE A 18 -3.63 -11.65 -3.91
N ALA A 19 -4.35 -10.54 -4.01
CA ALA A 19 -3.94 -9.42 -4.87
C ALA A 19 -2.57 -8.89 -4.42
N GLN A 20 -1.80 -8.36 -5.37
CA GLN A 20 -0.47 -7.81 -5.09
C GLN A 20 -0.62 -6.34 -4.67
N ASP A 21 -0.19 -6.03 -3.45
CA ASP A 21 -0.05 -4.65 -3.01
C ASP A 21 1.19 -4.00 -3.64
N ILE A 22 1.13 -2.68 -3.74
CA ILE A 22 2.24 -1.86 -4.17
C ILE A 22 3.38 -2.00 -3.17
N HIS A 23 4.54 -2.43 -3.67
CA HIS A 23 5.75 -2.59 -2.87
C HIS A 23 6.89 -1.79 -3.50
N PHE A 24 7.67 -1.13 -2.65
CA PHE A 24 8.87 -0.41 -3.06
C PHE A 24 10.09 -1.33 -2.91
N SER A 25 11.07 -1.20 -3.82
CA SER A 25 12.37 -1.90 -3.67
C SER A 25 13.10 -1.46 -2.39
N GLN A 26 12.84 -0.23 -1.92
CA GLN A 26 13.33 0.31 -0.65
C GLN A 26 12.23 0.19 0.42
N PHE A 27 11.79 -1.02 0.74
CA PHE A 27 10.74 -1.26 1.75
C PHE A 27 11.09 -0.67 3.13
N TYR A 28 12.39 -0.60 3.47
CA TYR A 28 12.90 0.03 4.69
C TYR A 28 12.71 1.56 4.71
N ALA A 29 12.49 2.19 3.55
CA ALA A 29 12.25 3.63 3.41
C ALA A 29 10.75 3.98 3.48
N ALA A 30 9.87 3.02 3.78
CA ALA A 30 8.46 3.27 4.07
C ALA A 30 7.89 2.19 5.03
N PRO A 31 8.46 2.04 6.23
CA PRO A 31 8.10 0.93 7.12
C PRO A 31 6.65 0.98 7.59
N THR A 32 6.03 2.17 7.64
CA THR A 32 4.61 2.36 7.98
C THR A 32 3.64 1.86 6.91
N LEU A 33 4.08 1.71 5.66
CA LEU A 33 3.30 1.02 4.62
C LEU A 33 3.36 -0.50 4.79
N LEU A 34 4.46 -1.02 5.36
CA LEU A 34 4.63 -2.45 5.58
C LEU A 34 3.86 -2.91 6.83
N ASN A 35 4.01 -2.17 7.93
CA ASN A 35 3.37 -2.49 9.20
C ASN A 35 2.93 -1.20 9.92
N PRO A 36 1.63 -1.04 10.24
CA PRO A 36 1.15 0.09 11.03
C PRO A 36 1.86 0.29 12.37
N ALA A 37 2.35 -0.80 12.99
CA ALA A 37 3.12 -0.74 14.25
C ALA A 37 4.48 -0.05 14.12
N ALA A 38 5.01 0.11 12.91
CA ALA A 38 6.26 0.82 12.66
C ALA A 38 6.10 2.36 12.69
N THR A 39 4.89 2.87 12.90
CA THR A 39 4.60 4.31 13.08
C THR A 39 5.31 4.79 14.33
N GLY A 40 6.37 5.59 14.20
CA GLY A 40 7.19 6.00 15.35
C GLY A 40 8.39 5.11 15.67
N ASP A 41 8.60 3.99 14.97
CA ASP A 41 9.76 3.12 15.18
C ASP A 41 11.00 3.69 14.48
N PHE A 42 11.61 4.69 15.10
CA PHE A 42 12.88 5.29 14.68
C PHE A 42 13.52 6.10 15.82
N ASN A 43 14.83 6.33 15.69
CA ASN A 43 15.61 7.03 16.71
C ASN A 43 15.69 8.55 16.43
N SER A 44 14.54 9.22 16.27
CA SER A 44 14.43 10.68 16.13
C SER A 44 12.99 11.11 16.50
N ASP A 45 12.72 12.42 16.51
CA ASP A 45 11.38 12.94 16.84
C ASP A 45 10.46 12.98 15.61
N HIS A 46 11.02 13.24 14.43
CA HIS A 46 10.29 13.36 13.17
C HIS A 46 10.95 12.53 12.08
N ARG A 47 10.14 11.91 11.21
CA ARG A 47 10.61 11.17 10.04
C ARG A 47 9.71 11.50 8.87
N LEU A 48 10.30 11.94 7.76
CA LEU A 48 9.61 12.18 6.49
C LEU A 48 10.26 11.29 5.42
N PHE A 49 9.43 10.58 4.66
CA PHE A 49 9.86 9.83 3.49
C PHE A 49 9.06 10.26 2.27
N LEU A 50 9.76 10.35 1.14
CA LEU A 50 9.20 10.58 -0.18
C LEU A 50 9.77 9.51 -1.10
N ASN A 51 8.89 8.76 -1.75
CA ASN A 51 9.25 7.65 -2.62
C ASN A 51 8.60 7.85 -3.99
N TYR A 52 9.37 7.57 -5.03
CA TYR A 52 8.91 7.55 -6.41
C TYR A 52 9.33 6.23 -7.05
N LYS A 53 8.40 5.57 -7.74
CA LYS A 53 8.64 4.33 -8.46
C LYS A 53 8.09 4.47 -9.87
N ASP A 54 8.89 4.05 -10.84
CA ASP A 54 8.51 3.95 -12.24
C ASP A 54 8.82 2.53 -12.74
N GLN A 55 7.82 1.84 -13.28
CA GLN A 55 7.96 0.48 -13.78
C GLN A 55 7.45 0.33 -15.21
N TRP A 56 8.08 -0.58 -15.96
CA TRP A 56 7.67 -1.00 -17.31
C TRP A 56 7.72 0.10 -18.39
N ARG A 57 8.40 1.23 -18.11
CA ARG A 57 8.58 2.38 -19.02
C ARG A 57 9.04 2.01 -20.43
N ALA A 58 9.86 0.97 -20.58
CA ALA A 58 10.41 0.56 -21.88
C ALA A 58 9.44 -0.25 -22.75
N ILE A 59 8.32 -0.74 -22.19
CA ILE A 59 7.44 -1.71 -22.85
C ILE A 59 6.04 -1.13 -23.09
N THR A 60 5.55 -0.29 -22.18
CA THR A 60 4.18 0.28 -22.23
C THR A 60 4.10 1.59 -21.46
N THR A 61 2.92 2.20 -21.41
CA THR A 61 2.61 3.34 -20.54
C THR A 61 2.89 2.92 -19.08
N PRO A 62 3.92 3.51 -18.43
CA PRO A 62 4.47 2.99 -17.20
C PRO A 62 3.50 3.04 -16.03
N TYR A 63 3.73 2.15 -15.07
CA TYR A 63 3.18 2.29 -13.72
C TYR A 63 3.98 3.35 -12.98
N GLN A 64 3.29 4.39 -12.51
CA GLN A 64 3.90 5.47 -11.74
C GLN A 64 3.30 5.49 -10.34
N THR A 65 4.15 5.22 -9.35
CA THR A 65 3.79 5.25 -7.94
C THR A 65 4.51 6.41 -7.25
N TYR A 66 3.75 7.23 -6.52
CA TYR A 66 4.26 8.22 -5.59
C TYR A 66 3.83 7.83 -4.18
N ALA A 67 4.73 7.88 -3.21
CA ALA A 67 4.36 7.70 -1.81
C ALA A 67 5.05 8.73 -0.93
N MET A 68 4.34 9.13 0.12
CA MET A 68 4.82 10.01 1.17
C MET A 68 4.40 9.41 2.50
N SER A 69 5.32 9.42 3.47
CA SER A 69 4.98 9.13 4.85
C SER A 69 5.65 10.11 5.79
N TYR A 70 4.93 10.48 6.84
CA TYR A 70 5.45 11.33 7.89
C TYR A 70 5.00 10.79 9.24
N ASP A 71 5.95 10.61 10.16
CA ASP A 71 5.70 10.12 11.51
C ASP A 71 6.35 11.04 12.53
N ASN A 72 5.70 11.21 13.68
CA ASN A 72 6.24 11.92 14.82
C ASN A 72 6.11 11.09 16.10
N ARG A 73 7.20 11.06 16.88
CA ARG A 73 7.26 10.43 18.18
C ARG A 73 6.80 11.42 19.27
N LEU A 74 5.76 11.03 20.00
CA LEU A 74 5.25 11.73 21.17
C LEU A 74 5.88 11.10 22.42
N GLY A 75 6.89 11.77 22.98
CA GLY A 75 7.54 11.33 24.22
C GLY A 75 6.60 11.42 25.42
N VAL A 76 6.23 10.28 26.02
CA VAL A 76 5.50 10.27 27.29
C VAL A 76 6.50 10.23 28.43
N LYS A 77 6.66 11.36 29.13
CA LYS A 77 7.60 11.55 30.25
C LYS A 77 7.34 10.68 31.50
N ARG A 78 6.48 9.65 31.45
CA ARG A 78 5.98 8.96 32.66
C ARG A 78 6.57 7.58 32.94
N THR A 79 7.13 6.87 31.96
CA THR A 79 7.75 5.54 32.17
C THR A 79 8.86 5.31 31.14
N LYS A 80 9.92 4.57 31.53
CA LYS A 80 11.07 4.15 30.71
C LYS A 80 10.74 3.98 29.22
N ASN A 81 11.44 4.71 28.33
CA ASN A 81 11.45 4.67 26.85
C ASN A 81 10.12 4.51 26.06
N ASP A 82 9.00 4.32 26.73
CA ASP A 82 7.66 4.16 26.17
C ASP A 82 7.24 5.45 25.49
N HIS A 83 6.57 5.31 24.36
CA HIS A 83 6.12 6.47 23.60
C HIS A 83 4.93 6.14 22.73
N TRP A 84 4.16 7.19 22.48
CA TRP A 84 3.16 7.17 21.42
C TRP A 84 3.79 7.78 20.16
N ALA A 85 3.17 7.50 19.03
CA ALA A 85 3.50 8.15 17.79
C ALA A 85 2.22 8.37 16.99
N PHE A 86 2.23 9.40 16.15
CA PHE A 86 1.24 9.60 15.12
C PHE A 86 1.94 9.67 13.78
N GLY A 87 1.23 9.31 12.72
CA GLY A 87 1.75 9.40 11.37
C GLY A 87 0.67 9.59 10.33
N ILE A 88 1.12 9.96 9.14
CA ILE A 88 0.32 10.00 7.93
C ILE A 88 1.08 9.29 6.83
N THR A 89 0.37 8.49 6.07
CA THR A 89 0.87 7.73 4.93
C THR A 89 -0.06 7.97 3.76
N ALA A 90 0.48 8.40 2.64
CA ALA A 90 -0.27 8.61 1.42
C ALA A 90 0.50 8.02 0.25
N TYR A 91 -0.20 7.33 -0.65
CA TYR A 91 0.40 6.90 -1.90
C TYR A 91 -0.62 6.93 -3.03
N SER A 92 -0.12 7.14 -4.24
CA SER A 92 -0.91 7.15 -5.46
C SER A 92 -0.19 6.32 -6.51
N ASP A 93 -0.89 5.37 -7.09
CA ASP A 93 -0.41 4.54 -8.19
C ASP A 93 -1.34 4.72 -9.39
N LYS A 94 -0.76 4.91 -10.57
CA LYS A 94 -1.49 5.05 -11.83
C LYS A 94 -0.83 4.22 -12.92
N ALA A 95 -1.68 3.60 -13.74
CA ALA A 95 -1.27 2.67 -14.77
C ALA A 95 -2.03 2.86 -16.08
N GLY A 96 -1.33 2.59 -17.18
CA GLY A 96 -1.92 2.45 -18.51
C GLY A 96 -2.49 3.74 -19.12
N ASP A 97 -3.00 3.61 -20.33
CA ASP A 97 -3.51 4.74 -21.12
C ASP A 97 -4.76 5.38 -20.49
N THR A 98 -5.56 4.57 -19.80
CA THR A 98 -6.75 5.05 -19.07
C THR A 98 -6.44 5.70 -17.73
N LYS A 99 -5.15 5.77 -17.35
CA LYS A 99 -4.69 6.30 -16.06
C LYS A 99 -5.45 5.68 -14.88
N MET A 100 -5.82 4.39 -15.02
CA MET A 100 -6.48 3.65 -13.96
C MET A 100 -5.54 3.62 -12.76
N GLY A 101 -6.06 4.01 -11.61
CA GLY A 101 -5.21 4.23 -10.46
C GLY A 101 -5.95 4.18 -9.15
N MET A 102 -5.13 4.17 -8.11
CA MET A 102 -5.56 4.09 -6.72
C MET A 102 -4.77 5.12 -5.92
N THR A 103 -5.47 5.91 -5.12
CA THR A 103 -4.86 6.84 -4.17
C THR A 103 -5.32 6.45 -2.78
N ASN A 104 -4.40 6.16 -1.87
CA ASN A 104 -4.69 5.82 -0.50
C ASN A 104 -4.11 6.89 0.42
N VAL A 105 -4.88 7.30 1.44
CA VAL A 105 -4.46 8.25 2.46
C VAL A 105 -4.90 7.73 3.82
N ASN A 106 -3.93 7.46 4.68
CA ASN A 106 -4.12 6.87 5.99
C ASN A 106 -3.46 7.72 7.08
N LEU A 107 -4.18 7.90 8.18
CA LEU A 107 -3.67 8.41 9.44
C LEU A 107 -3.37 7.24 10.36
N GLY A 108 -2.23 7.29 11.03
CA GLY A 108 -1.73 6.21 11.89
C GLY A 108 -1.48 6.67 13.31
N ILE A 109 -1.67 5.75 14.25
CA ILE A 109 -1.18 5.86 15.63
C ILE A 109 -0.36 4.62 15.97
N GLY A 110 0.74 4.84 16.70
CA GLY A 110 1.62 3.78 17.19
C GLY A 110 1.82 3.91 18.70
N TYR A 111 1.88 2.77 19.38
CA TYR A 111 2.31 2.70 20.78
C TYR A 111 3.49 1.75 20.89
N HIS A 112 4.55 2.21 21.52
CA HIS A 112 5.81 1.51 21.68
C HIS A 112 6.12 1.34 23.15
N LYS A 113 6.30 0.09 23.58
CA LYS A 113 6.57 -0.29 24.96
C LYS A 113 7.91 -0.99 25.09
N GLU A 114 8.81 -0.47 25.91
CA GLU A 114 10.04 -1.17 26.27
C GLU A 114 9.72 -2.25 27.31
N LEU A 115 9.91 -3.52 26.94
CA LEU A 115 9.68 -4.65 27.86
C LEU A 115 10.91 -4.88 28.75
N ILE A 116 12.09 -4.88 28.13
CA ILE A 116 13.42 -5.12 28.71
C ILE A 116 14.39 -4.21 27.93
N PRO A 117 15.52 -3.75 28.49
CA PRO A 117 16.49 -2.97 27.73
C PRO A 117 16.80 -3.60 26.37
N SER A 118 16.74 -2.80 25.31
CA SER A 118 16.92 -3.21 23.90
C SER A 118 15.76 -3.98 23.26
N HIS A 119 14.70 -4.33 23.99
CA HIS A 119 13.53 -5.04 23.46
C HIS A 119 12.28 -4.18 23.57
N MET A 120 11.75 -3.79 22.42
CA MET A 120 10.54 -2.97 22.29
C MET A 120 9.44 -3.79 21.64
N PHE A 121 8.23 -3.68 22.18
CA PHE A 121 7.02 -4.24 21.60
C PHE A 121 6.07 -3.12 21.23
N SER A 122 5.55 -3.16 20.03
CA SER A 122 4.83 -2.07 19.41
C SER A 122 3.51 -2.53 18.82
N PHE A 123 2.50 -1.68 18.94
CA PHE A 123 1.19 -1.84 18.35
C PHE A 123 0.92 -0.63 17.46
N GLY A 124 0.23 -0.82 16.35
CA GLY A 124 -0.18 0.30 15.51
C GLY A 124 -1.50 0.06 14.81
N PHE A 125 -2.18 1.17 14.57
CA PHE A 125 -3.45 1.22 13.85
C PHE A 125 -3.38 2.36 12.85
N GLN A 126 -3.93 2.12 11.66
CA GLN A 126 -4.12 3.12 10.64
C GLN A 126 -5.57 3.10 10.15
N GLY A 127 -6.10 4.27 9.84
CA GLY A 127 -7.42 4.44 9.28
C GLY A 127 -7.42 5.56 8.26
N GLY A 128 -8.20 5.38 7.21
CA GLY A 128 -8.24 6.34 6.12
C GLY A 128 -9.19 5.92 5.01
N PHE A 129 -8.84 6.30 3.79
CA PHE A 129 -9.64 6.01 2.62
C PHE A 129 -8.79 5.81 1.39
N ARG A 130 -9.31 4.93 0.53
CA ARG A 130 -8.74 4.54 -0.74
C ARG A 130 -9.69 4.96 -1.84
N GLN A 131 -9.21 5.81 -2.74
CA GLN A 131 -9.93 6.25 -3.92
C GLN A 131 -9.42 5.49 -5.13
N HIS A 132 -10.34 4.86 -5.86
CA HIS A 132 -10.08 4.32 -7.19
C HIS A 132 -10.58 5.29 -8.24
N SER A 133 -9.82 5.46 -9.31
CA SER A 133 -10.20 6.30 -10.45
C SER A 133 -9.78 5.66 -11.77
N ILE A 134 -10.60 5.83 -12.80
CA ILE A 134 -10.29 5.47 -14.18
C ILE A 134 -10.73 6.59 -15.12
N ASN A 135 -9.93 6.89 -16.13
CA ASN A 135 -10.24 7.89 -17.14
C ASN A 135 -10.34 7.24 -18.52
N PHE A 136 -11.54 7.26 -19.10
CA PHE A 136 -11.82 6.66 -20.41
C PHE A 136 -11.64 7.62 -21.59
N ASN A 137 -11.30 8.90 -21.35
CA ASN A 137 -11.15 9.89 -22.41
C ASN A 137 -10.01 9.55 -23.37
N ASP A 138 -8.95 8.91 -22.85
CA ASP A 138 -7.78 8.48 -23.63
C ASP A 138 -7.94 7.02 -24.14
N ALA A 139 -9.09 6.38 -23.90
CA ALA A 139 -9.36 5.01 -24.33
C ALA A 139 -9.83 4.95 -25.79
N GLN A 140 -9.40 3.91 -26.52
CA GLN A 140 -9.87 3.63 -27.87
C GLN A 140 -10.94 2.54 -27.85
N TRP A 141 -12.05 2.78 -28.56
CA TRP A 141 -13.21 1.88 -28.59
C TRP A 141 -13.39 1.26 -29.98
N GLY A 142 -13.91 0.03 -30.04
CA GLY A 142 -14.14 -0.66 -31.32
C GLY A 142 -15.12 0.07 -32.24
N SER A 143 -16.09 0.78 -31.67
CA SER A 143 -17.03 1.67 -32.38
C SER A 143 -16.36 2.86 -33.08
N GLN A 144 -15.12 3.18 -32.70
CA GLN A 144 -14.31 4.25 -33.30
C GLN A 144 -13.36 3.72 -34.37
N TYR A 145 -13.45 2.44 -34.74
CA TYR A 145 -12.70 1.88 -35.86
C TYR A 145 -13.60 1.80 -37.10
N ASN A 146 -13.22 2.52 -38.15
CA ASN A 146 -13.94 2.56 -39.43
C ASN A 146 -13.62 1.37 -40.36
N GLY A 147 -12.96 0.31 -39.84
CA GLY A 147 -12.50 -0.86 -40.60
C GLY A 147 -11.10 -0.72 -41.22
N THR A 148 -10.51 0.48 -41.24
CA THR A 148 -9.14 0.72 -41.73
C THR A 148 -8.25 1.46 -40.74
N SER A 149 -8.84 2.33 -39.92
CA SER A 149 -8.12 3.16 -38.95
C SER A 149 -9.01 3.57 -37.77
N TYR A 150 -8.37 3.99 -36.69
CA TYR A 150 -9.03 4.64 -35.55
C TYR A 150 -9.42 6.08 -35.91
N ASP A 151 -10.67 6.45 -35.66
CA ASP A 151 -11.20 7.79 -35.83
C ASP A 151 -11.78 8.32 -34.50
N PRO A 152 -11.07 9.24 -33.81
CA PRO A 152 -11.52 9.80 -32.54
C PRO A 152 -12.76 10.68 -32.65
N SER A 153 -13.18 11.09 -33.86
CA SER A 153 -14.40 11.88 -34.07
C SER A 153 -15.67 11.04 -34.01
N MET A 154 -15.54 9.71 -34.13
CA MET A 154 -16.67 8.78 -34.00
C MET A 154 -17.10 8.63 -32.54
N ALA A 155 -18.40 8.54 -32.31
CA ALA A 155 -18.95 8.30 -30.98
C ALA A 155 -18.52 6.92 -30.47
N ASN A 156 -18.01 6.86 -29.24
CA ASN A 156 -17.63 5.61 -28.60
C ASN A 156 -18.85 4.71 -28.27
N ASN A 157 -20.05 5.28 -28.14
CA ASN A 157 -21.30 4.59 -27.83
C ASN A 157 -21.26 3.75 -26.53
N GLU A 158 -20.35 4.08 -25.60
CA GLU A 158 -20.23 3.41 -24.31
C GLU A 158 -20.85 4.25 -23.19
N LEU A 159 -21.46 3.58 -22.21
CA LEU A 159 -21.99 4.23 -21.00
C LEU A 159 -21.03 3.97 -19.84
N PHE A 160 -20.38 5.04 -19.37
CA PHE A 160 -19.47 4.95 -18.23
C PHE A 160 -20.17 5.29 -16.92
N TYR A 161 -20.18 4.33 -15.99
CA TYR A 161 -20.68 4.52 -14.64
C TYR A 161 -19.55 4.40 -13.62
N ASN A 162 -19.61 5.16 -12.53
CA ASN A 162 -18.70 5.07 -11.37
C ASN A 162 -17.20 5.09 -11.73
N GLN A 163 -16.77 6.08 -12.53
CA GLN A 163 -15.37 6.29 -12.90
C GLN A 163 -14.46 6.62 -11.70
N THR A 164 -15.04 7.04 -10.58
CA THR A 164 -14.33 7.27 -9.32
C THR A 164 -15.18 6.81 -8.16
N PHE A 165 -14.59 6.06 -7.23
CA PHE A 165 -15.24 5.64 -6.00
C PHE A 165 -14.24 5.60 -4.84
N ILE A 166 -14.76 5.71 -3.62
CA ILE A 166 -13.97 5.77 -2.39
C ILE A 166 -14.39 4.61 -1.49
N VAL A 167 -13.41 3.94 -0.90
CA VAL A 167 -13.58 2.83 0.05
C VAL A 167 -12.82 3.18 1.33
N PRO A 168 -13.39 2.97 2.52
CA PRO A 168 -12.65 3.14 3.76
C PRO A 168 -11.53 2.10 3.88
N ASP A 169 -10.40 2.50 4.44
CA ASP A 169 -9.17 1.70 4.59
C ASP A 169 -8.81 1.59 6.07
N PHE A 170 -8.55 0.37 6.55
CA PHE A 170 -8.22 0.14 7.96
C PHE A 170 -7.11 -0.90 8.10
N ASN A 171 -6.05 -0.54 8.81
CA ASN A 171 -4.90 -1.41 8.98
C ASN A 171 -4.51 -1.51 10.46
N ALA A 172 -4.05 -2.68 10.87
CA ALA A 172 -3.58 -2.91 12.23
C ALA A 172 -2.35 -3.80 12.21
N GLY A 173 -1.46 -3.63 13.17
CA GLY A 173 -0.27 -4.45 13.26
C GLY A 173 0.37 -4.48 14.63
N THR A 174 1.23 -5.46 14.80
CA THR A 174 2.12 -5.58 15.95
C THR A 174 3.55 -5.82 15.48
N GLN A 175 4.52 -5.38 16.25
CA GLN A 175 5.93 -5.53 15.93
C GLN A 175 6.75 -5.68 17.22
N TRP A 176 7.80 -6.49 17.14
CA TRP A 176 8.88 -6.56 18.09
C TRP A 176 10.16 -6.03 17.45
N THR A 177 10.84 -5.14 18.15
CA THR A 177 12.08 -4.48 17.74
C THR A 177 13.18 -4.78 18.75
N PHE A 178 14.32 -5.28 18.27
CA PHE A 178 15.50 -5.57 19.06
C PHE A 178 16.69 -4.71 18.62
N THR A 179 17.22 -3.88 19.53
CA THR A 179 18.30 -2.92 19.27
C THR A 179 19.37 -2.95 20.38
N PRO A 180 20.30 -3.93 20.37
CA PRO A 180 21.29 -4.13 21.42
C PRO A 180 22.39 -3.04 21.47
N HIS A 181 22.75 -2.48 20.31
CA HIS A 181 23.72 -1.40 20.20
C HIS A 181 23.47 -0.59 18.92
N ARG A 182 24.07 0.60 18.84
CA ARG A 182 23.96 1.46 17.66
C ARG A 182 24.47 0.71 16.42
N GLY A 183 23.64 0.64 15.38
CA GLY A 183 23.97 0.00 14.10
C GLY A 183 23.42 -1.41 13.89
N PHE A 184 22.80 -2.04 14.90
CA PHE A 184 22.06 -3.28 14.72
C PHE A 184 20.60 -3.11 15.17
N GLN A 185 19.67 -3.41 14.27
CA GLN A 185 18.25 -3.49 14.55
C GLN A 185 17.67 -4.73 13.88
N ALA A 186 16.92 -5.53 14.64
CA ALA A 186 16.13 -6.64 14.12
C ALA A 186 14.65 -6.41 14.43
N ASN A 187 13.79 -6.58 13.44
CA ASN A 187 12.35 -6.36 13.55
C ASN A 187 11.60 -7.64 13.13
N ALA A 188 10.56 -8.01 13.88
CA ALA A 188 9.64 -9.07 13.52
C ALA A 188 8.21 -8.63 13.84
N GLY A 189 7.25 -8.87 12.95
CA GLY A 189 5.89 -8.38 13.17
C GLY A 189 4.87 -8.98 12.23
N ILE A 190 3.60 -8.72 12.53
CA ILE A 190 2.44 -9.12 11.74
C ILE A 190 1.57 -7.89 11.53
N ALA A 191 1.12 -7.68 10.29
CA ALA A 191 0.19 -6.63 9.92
C ALA A 191 -0.97 -7.21 9.12
N VAL A 192 -2.14 -6.59 9.28
CA VAL A 192 -3.35 -6.84 8.50
C VAL A 192 -3.74 -5.51 7.87
N HIS A 193 -3.98 -5.55 6.56
CA HIS A 193 -4.41 -4.41 5.78
C HIS A 193 -5.77 -4.71 5.14
N HIS A 194 -6.65 -3.72 5.09
CA HIS A 194 -7.98 -3.83 4.47
C HIS A 194 -8.19 -2.68 3.49
#